data_AF-A0A2D5EM50-F1
#
_entry.id   AF-A0A2D5EM50-F1
#
_cell.length_a   1.000
_cell.length_b   1.000
_cell.length_c   1.000
_cell.angle_alpha   90.00
_cell.angle_beta   90.00
_cell.angle_gamma   90.00
#
_symmetry.space_group_name_H-M   'P 1'
#
loop_
_entity.id
_entity.type
_entity.pdbx_description
1 polymer ?
#
loop_
_entity_poly.entity_id
_entity_poly.type
_entity_poly.pdbx_seq_one_letter_code
_entity_poly.pdbx_strand_id
1 'polypeptide(L)'
;MPVPKAMLDPMLGSFRGMMQEVEAKGLSGPPVEAMRAALGRMEALGQEHHDLSAFQGQVMQEDLFASFSDAYGKALAAAARPASAEGGGGGGAGEASDPAAEDAQLLENTLAAYEQALAQHRGTEQEALFAPALEKVIALGRSGVSYPVFLRRLEEEGLSDALNAPVATREALAAEVRFACDAHDPPRLEEALEQLDAYDGLVGESRFGAPDPLAIELTRRRIAHAHAPRRARWQAIERRGERILDDLDRWVDAFTDFAFYDERWRAPGASDAQVRENIQRDQECQPGYLRVREELLRESFGIDFHGIFQAPPMTNLHVAHRIALSDAKIAVLVDAWPSCVPGGRPPAELVARAEALRQSGEHVRATLGQKATLPVPERARAGA
;
A
#
# COMPACT_ATOMS: atom_id res chain seq x y z
N MET A 1 11.58 -30.03 -2.00
CA MET A 1 10.93 -29.98 -3.33
C MET A 1 11.41 -28.74 -4.05
N PRO A 2 11.73 -28.77 -5.35
CA PRO A 2 12.21 -27.59 -6.06
C PRO A 2 11.20 -26.44 -5.95
N VAL A 3 11.67 -25.20 -6.04
CA VAL A 3 10.76 -24.04 -6.02
C VAL A 3 9.78 -24.17 -7.19
N PRO A 4 8.46 -24.07 -6.95
CA PRO A 4 7.48 -24.21 -8.01
C PRO A 4 7.75 -23.24 -9.15
N LYS A 5 7.72 -23.73 -10.40
CA LYS A 5 8.00 -22.92 -11.60
C LYS A 5 7.16 -21.64 -11.68
N ALA A 6 5.90 -21.71 -11.25
CA ALA A 6 4.99 -20.56 -11.17
C ALA A 6 5.50 -19.42 -10.25
N MET A 7 6.40 -19.71 -9.30
CA MET A 7 7.02 -18.72 -8.42
C MET A 7 8.37 -18.21 -8.96
N LEU A 8 9.07 -18.99 -9.78
CA LEU A 8 10.33 -18.58 -10.41
C LEU A 8 10.11 -17.76 -11.69
N ASP A 9 9.04 -18.05 -12.43
CA ASP A 9 8.77 -17.42 -13.73
C ASP A 9 8.62 -15.88 -13.68
N PRO A 10 8.00 -15.26 -12.64
CA PRO A 10 7.97 -13.80 -12.53
C PRO A 10 9.35 -13.15 -12.34
N MET A 11 10.33 -13.87 -11.80
CA MET A 11 11.67 -13.35 -11.56
C MET A 11 12.63 -13.68 -12.71
N LEU A 12 12.63 -14.92 -13.19
CA LEU A 12 13.53 -15.39 -14.25
C LEU A 12 12.99 -15.14 -15.66
N GLY A 13 11.69 -14.87 -15.81
CA GLY A 13 11.05 -14.61 -17.10
C GLY A 13 11.67 -13.44 -17.86
N SER A 14 11.96 -12.34 -17.16
CA SER A 14 12.61 -11.16 -17.77
C SER A 14 14.02 -11.49 -18.27
N PHE A 15 14.82 -12.24 -17.50
CA PHE A 15 16.17 -12.64 -17.89
C PHE A 15 16.18 -13.64 -19.07
N ARG A 16 15.22 -14.58 -19.11
CA ARG A 16 15.02 -15.45 -20.28
C ARG A 16 14.64 -14.65 -21.52
N GLY A 17 13.76 -13.66 -21.38
CA GLY A 17 13.38 -12.76 -22.47
C GLY A 17 14.60 -11.99 -23.02
N MET A 18 15.43 -11.45 -22.14
CA MET A 18 16.68 -10.76 -22.51
C MET A 18 17.68 -11.71 -23.21
N MET A 19 17.81 -12.96 -22.75
CA MET A 19 18.67 -13.95 -23.42
C MET A 19 18.14 -14.29 -24.83
N GLN A 20 16.83 -14.49 -24.97
CA GLN A 20 16.20 -14.73 -26.28
C GLN A 20 16.38 -13.54 -27.22
N GLU A 21 16.34 -12.31 -26.71
CA GLU A 21 16.60 -11.10 -27.49
C GLU A 21 18.03 -11.06 -28.03
N VAL A 22 19.03 -11.39 -27.19
CA VAL A 22 20.45 -11.45 -27.59
C VAL A 22 20.70 -12.55 -28.63
N GLU A 23 20.08 -13.72 -28.45
CA GLU A 23 20.15 -14.83 -29.41
C GLU A 23 19.44 -14.50 -30.73
N ALA A 24 18.28 -13.85 -30.69
CA ALA A 24 17.55 -13.40 -31.87
C ALA A 24 18.32 -12.33 -32.67
N LYS A 25 19.11 -11.50 -31.98
CA LYS A 25 20.02 -10.52 -32.59
C LYS A 25 21.33 -11.14 -33.11
N GLY A 26 21.53 -12.46 -32.95
CA GLY A 26 22.72 -13.17 -33.42
C GLY A 26 24.01 -12.78 -32.69
N LEU A 27 23.89 -12.18 -31.51
CA LEU A 27 25.05 -11.74 -30.72
C LEU A 27 25.75 -12.96 -30.12
N SER A 28 27.07 -12.97 -30.18
CA SER A 28 27.90 -14.06 -29.66
C SER A 28 29.17 -13.51 -29.00
N GLY A 29 29.81 -14.34 -28.18
CA GLY A 29 31.07 -14.01 -27.52
C GLY A 29 31.02 -14.09 -25.99
N PRO A 30 32.13 -13.73 -25.32
CA PRO A 30 32.28 -13.91 -23.87
C PRO A 30 31.16 -13.28 -23.01
N PRO A 31 30.60 -12.10 -23.35
CA PRO A 31 29.47 -11.54 -22.60
C PRO A 31 28.19 -12.37 -22.71
N VAL A 32 27.90 -12.95 -23.88
CA VAL A 32 26.71 -13.78 -24.10
C VAL A 32 26.85 -15.13 -23.38
N GLU A 33 28.05 -15.71 -23.36
CA GLU A 33 28.32 -16.92 -22.56
C GLU A 33 28.22 -16.65 -21.06
N ALA A 34 28.66 -15.47 -20.59
CA ALA A 34 28.51 -15.06 -19.19
C ALA A 34 27.03 -14.89 -18.80
N MET A 35 26.20 -14.31 -19.67
CA MET A 35 24.75 -14.26 -19.47
C MET A 35 24.13 -15.67 -19.39
N ARG A 36 24.51 -16.57 -20.29
CA ARG A 36 24.03 -17.96 -20.31
C ARG A 36 24.44 -18.71 -19.05
N ALA A 37 25.67 -18.51 -18.58
CA ALA A 37 26.16 -19.12 -17.35
C ALA A 37 25.43 -18.60 -16.11
N ALA A 38 25.20 -17.27 -16.01
CA ALA A 38 24.47 -16.67 -14.90
C ALA A 38 23.01 -17.13 -14.86
N LEU A 39 22.32 -17.13 -16.00
CA LEU A 39 20.93 -17.61 -16.10
C LEU A 39 20.84 -19.11 -15.79
N GLY A 40 21.76 -19.93 -16.30
CA GLY A 40 21.82 -21.35 -15.99
C GLY A 40 22.06 -21.62 -14.50
N ARG A 41 22.89 -20.80 -13.84
CA ARG A 41 23.11 -20.90 -12.38
C ARG A 41 21.87 -20.51 -11.59
N MET A 42 21.16 -19.45 -11.98
CA MET A 42 19.88 -19.09 -11.37
C MET A 42 18.84 -20.21 -11.52
N GLU A 43 18.77 -20.86 -12.69
CA GLU A 43 17.84 -21.97 -12.90
C GLU A 43 18.22 -23.20 -12.08
N ALA A 44 19.51 -23.50 -11.93
CA ALA A 44 20.00 -24.56 -11.05
C ALA A 44 19.64 -24.30 -9.58
N LEU A 45 19.84 -23.06 -9.08
CA LEU A 45 19.46 -22.67 -7.72
C LEU A 45 17.95 -22.83 -7.48
N GLY A 46 17.12 -22.56 -8.48
CA GLY A 46 15.67 -22.80 -8.42
C GLY A 46 15.30 -24.28 -8.23
N GLN A 47 16.16 -25.20 -8.67
CA GLN A 47 16.01 -26.64 -8.46
C GLN A 47 16.63 -27.12 -7.14
N GLU A 48 17.71 -26.48 -6.69
CA GLU A 48 18.45 -26.83 -5.47
C GLU A 48 17.70 -26.42 -4.19
N HIS A 49 16.98 -25.29 -4.21
CA HIS A 49 16.29 -24.75 -3.03
C HIS A 49 14.80 -25.13 -2.96
N HIS A 50 14.25 -25.09 -1.73
CA HIS A 50 12.89 -25.50 -1.43
C HIS A 50 11.94 -24.35 -1.07
N ASP A 51 12.48 -23.16 -0.84
CA ASP A 51 11.72 -21.94 -0.61
C ASP A 51 12.34 -20.76 -1.36
N LEU A 52 11.51 -19.75 -1.63
CA LEU A 52 11.86 -18.59 -2.43
C LEU A 52 12.88 -17.68 -1.73
N SER A 53 12.90 -17.67 -0.40
CA SER A 53 13.76 -16.80 0.39
C SER A 53 15.22 -17.29 0.36
N ALA A 54 15.43 -18.60 0.46
CA ALA A 54 16.73 -19.24 0.34
C ALA A 54 17.27 -19.09 -1.08
N PHE A 55 16.42 -19.28 -2.10
CA PHE A 55 16.75 -19.00 -3.49
C PHE A 55 17.21 -17.55 -3.69
N GLN A 56 16.41 -16.57 -3.25
CA GLN A 56 16.76 -15.14 -3.41
C GLN A 56 18.03 -14.78 -2.64
N GLY A 57 18.19 -15.28 -1.41
CA GLY A 57 19.40 -15.06 -0.62
C GLY A 57 20.66 -15.55 -1.33
N GLN A 58 20.61 -16.73 -1.95
CA GLN A 58 21.76 -17.30 -2.64
C GLN A 58 22.02 -16.65 -4.01
N VAL A 59 20.97 -16.25 -4.73
CA VAL A 59 21.11 -15.45 -5.97
C VAL A 59 21.74 -14.09 -5.71
N MET A 60 21.40 -13.45 -4.58
CA MET A 60 22.05 -12.20 -4.15
C MET A 60 23.48 -12.42 -3.64
N GLN A 61 23.74 -13.53 -2.92
CA GLN A 61 25.08 -13.86 -2.43
C GLN A 61 26.06 -14.17 -3.58
N GLU A 62 25.59 -14.85 -4.63
CA GLU A 62 26.35 -15.14 -5.85
C GLU A 62 26.32 -13.99 -6.87
N ASP A 63 25.70 -12.85 -6.52
CA ASP A 63 25.57 -11.62 -7.31
C ASP A 63 25.09 -11.84 -8.76
N LEU A 64 24.24 -12.85 -8.96
CA LEU A 64 23.91 -13.34 -10.29
C LEU A 64 23.09 -12.33 -11.09
N PHE A 65 22.25 -11.51 -10.44
CA PHE A 65 21.45 -10.49 -11.11
C PHE A 65 22.30 -9.36 -11.66
N ALA A 66 23.28 -8.87 -10.88
CA ALA A 66 24.21 -7.84 -11.35
C ALA A 66 25.13 -8.40 -12.43
N SER A 67 25.66 -9.61 -12.23
CA SER A 67 26.50 -10.31 -13.21
C SER A 67 25.81 -10.49 -14.56
N PHE A 68 24.53 -10.91 -14.56
CA PHE A 68 23.75 -11.02 -15.80
C PHE A 68 23.54 -9.65 -16.46
N SER A 69 23.16 -8.63 -15.68
CA SER A 69 22.87 -7.29 -16.20
C SER A 69 24.11 -6.61 -16.78
N ASP A 70 25.26 -6.75 -16.11
CA ASP A 70 26.56 -6.28 -16.59
C ASP A 70 26.99 -6.98 -17.88
N ALA A 71 26.78 -8.30 -17.96
CA ALA A 71 27.09 -9.08 -19.16
C ALA A 71 26.16 -8.70 -20.33
N TYR A 72 24.88 -8.46 -20.06
CA TYR A 72 23.91 -7.97 -21.05
C TYR A 72 24.29 -6.57 -21.57
N GLY A 73 24.63 -5.64 -20.68
CA GLY A 73 25.12 -4.30 -21.07
C GLY A 73 26.38 -4.38 -21.93
N LYS A 74 27.32 -5.27 -21.59
CA LYS A 74 28.54 -5.51 -22.40
C LYS A 74 28.23 -6.17 -23.74
N ALA A 75 27.27 -7.09 -23.81
CA ALA A 75 26.86 -7.72 -25.06
C ALA A 75 26.25 -6.69 -26.03
N LEU A 76 25.39 -5.80 -25.53
CA LEU A 76 24.81 -4.72 -26.32
C LEU A 76 25.84 -3.65 -26.72
N ALA A 77 26.74 -3.28 -25.81
CA ALA A 77 27.82 -2.34 -26.11
C ALA A 77 28.80 -2.89 -27.15
N ALA A 78 29.08 -4.20 -27.13
CA ALA A 78 29.87 -4.87 -28.16
C ALA A 78 29.15 -4.91 -29.51
N ALA A 79 27.84 -5.11 -29.51
CA ALA A 79 27.00 -5.06 -30.71
C ALA A 79 26.92 -3.65 -31.34
N ALA A 80 27.06 -2.61 -30.52
CA ALA A 80 27.04 -1.21 -30.94
C ALA A 80 28.38 -0.72 -31.53
N ARG A 81 29.45 -1.52 -31.48
CA ARG A 81 30.73 -1.19 -32.14
C ARG A 81 30.67 -1.59 -33.63
N PRO A 82 30.84 -0.66 -34.59
CA PRO A 82 30.83 -1.00 -36.00
C PRO A 82 31.97 -1.94 -36.38
N ALA A 83 31.67 -2.91 -37.26
CA ALA A 83 32.61 -3.87 -37.81
C ALA A 83 33.71 -3.17 -38.62
N SER A 84 34.84 -2.86 -37.98
CA SER A 84 36.10 -2.48 -38.62
C SER A 84 37.26 -2.90 -37.74
N ALA A 85 37.38 -4.20 -37.48
CA ALA A 85 38.55 -4.78 -36.82
C ALA A 85 38.64 -6.29 -37.09
N GLU A 86 38.84 -6.68 -38.35
CA GLU A 86 39.47 -7.96 -38.65
C GLU A 86 40.74 -7.72 -39.45
N GLY A 87 41.89 -7.80 -38.77
CA GLY A 87 43.18 -7.99 -39.42
C GLY A 87 44.36 -7.26 -38.76
N GLY A 88 45.14 -7.99 -37.96
CA GLY A 88 46.55 -7.69 -37.70
C GLY A 88 46.86 -7.17 -36.31
N GLY A 89 47.65 -7.95 -35.56
CA GLY A 89 48.05 -7.64 -34.19
C GLY A 89 49.25 -6.71 -34.07
N GLY A 90 49.62 -6.45 -32.81
CA GLY A 90 50.80 -5.68 -32.43
C GLY A 90 50.41 -4.52 -31.52
N GLY A 91 50.95 -4.49 -30.30
CA GLY A 91 50.72 -3.42 -29.35
C GLY A 91 51.18 -2.06 -29.89
N GLY A 92 50.45 -1.01 -29.53
CA GLY A 92 50.77 0.36 -29.88
C GLY A 92 49.65 1.30 -29.44
N ALA A 93 50.02 2.45 -28.90
CA ALA A 93 49.11 3.46 -28.38
C ALA A 93 48.22 4.08 -29.48
N GLY A 94 47.00 4.47 -29.10
CA GLY A 94 46.25 5.56 -29.73
C GLY A 94 45.07 5.17 -30.64
N GLU A 95 43.87 5.63 -30.27
CA GLU A 95 43.02 6.47 -31.13
C GLU A 95 42.07 7.22 -30.19
N ALA A 96 42.32 8.52 -29.99
CA ALA A 96 41.41 9.39 -29.27
C ALA A 96 40.19 9.61 -30.15
N SER A 97 39.08 8.95 -29.82
CA SER A 97 37.76 9.34 -30.29
C SER A 97 37.56 10.83 -30.04
N ASP A 98 37.09 11.55 -31.06
CA ASP A 98 36.81 12.99 -30.93
C ASP A 98 35.77 13.18 -29.81
N PRO A 99 36.10 13.83 -28.68
CA PRO A 99 35.19 13.98 -27.56
C PRO A 99 33.89 14.68 -27.96
N ALA A 100 33.91 15.50 -29.02
CA ALA A 100 32.71 16.12 -29.56
C ALA A 100 31.76 15.11 -30.26
N ALA A 101 32.32 14.07 -30.89
CA ALA A 101 31.54 13.01 -31.52
C ALA A 101 30.94 12.05 -30.48
N GLU A 102 31.67 11.78 -29.40
CA GLU A 102 31.16 10.98 -28.27
C GLU A 102 30.05 11.71 -27.52
N ASP A 103 30.21 13.02 -27.24
CA ASP A 103 29.18 13.83 -26.60
C ASP A 103 27.90 13.92 -27.44
N ALA A 104 28.04 14.05 -28.76
CA ALA A 104 26.89 14.06 -29.68
C ALA A 104 26.12 12.74 -29.63
N GLN A 105 26.84 11.61 -29.62
CA GLN A 105 26.22 10.28 -29.55
C GLN A 105 25.52 10.05 -28.21
N LEU A 106 26.11 10.51 -27.09
CA LEU A 106 25.49 10.42 -25.77
C LEU A 106 24.20 11.25 -25.69
N LEU A 107 24.20 12.47 -26.23
CA LEU A 107 23.01 13.31 -26.28
C LEU A 107 21.91 12.69 -27.14
N GLU A 108 22.26 12.15 -28.30
CA GLU A 108 21.30 11.49 -29.21
C GLU A 108 20.66 10.26 -28.55
N ASN A 109 21.46 9.41 -27.91
CA ASN A 109 20.96 8.23 -27.19
C ASN A 109 20.05 8.63 -26.02
N THR A 110 20.41 9.70 -25.29
CA THR A 110 19.63 10.20 -24.16
C THR A 110 18.29 10.80 -24.63
N LEU A 111 18.28 11.55 -25.73
CA LEU A 111 17.06 12.09 -26.33
C LEU A 111 16.13 10.99 -26.84
N ALA A 112 16.68 9.96 -27.49
CA ALA A 112 15.92 8.81 -27.95
C ALA A 112 15.19 8.10 -26.79
N ALA A 113 15.84 7.97 -25.63
CA ALA A 113 15.22 7.40 -24.43
C ALA A 113 14.05 8.26 -23.90
N TYR A 114 14.21 9.59 -23.84
CA TYR A 114 13.13 10.49 -23.42
C TYR A 114 11.97 10.54 -24.43
N GLU A 115 12.24 10.50 -25.73
CA GLU A 115 11.22 10.43 -26.77
C GLU A 115 10.44 9.11 -26.70
N GLN A 116 11.12 8.00 -26.42
CA GLN A 116 10.47 6.72 -26.20
C GLN A 116 9.61 6.72 -24.94
N ALA A 117 10.10 7.29 -23.83
CA ALA A 117 9.31 7.45 -22.61
C ALA A 117 8.06 8.32 -22.84
N LEU A 118 8.18 9.43 -23.56
CA LEU A 118 7.04 10.27 -23.94
C LEU A 118 6.02 9.49 -24.78
N ALA A 119 6.48 8.69 -25.74
CA ALA A 119 5.61 7.84 -26.54
C ALA A 119 4.91 6.75 -25.72
N GLN A 120 5.56 6.20 -24.69
CA GLN A 120 4.97 5.21 -23.79
C GLN A 120 3.88 5.81 -22.88
N HIS A 121 4.04 7.07 -22.46
CA HIS A 121 3.06 7.73 -21.59
C HIS A 121 1.90 8.40 -22.34
N ARG A 122 2.00 8.61 -23.66
CA ARG A 122 0.91 9.18 -24.48
C ARG A 122 -0.34 8.30 -24.42
N GLY A 123 -1.49 8.92 -24.14
CA GLY A 123 -2.78 8.25 -24.00
C GLY A 123 -2.97 7.50 -22.68
N THR A 124 -2.06 7.64 -21.72
CA THR A 124 -2.20 7.07 -20.36
C THR A 124 -2.67 8.12 -19.36
N GLU A 125 -3.23 7.69 -18.23
CA GLU A 125 -3.58 8.60 -17.11
C GLU A 125 -2.37 9.39 -16.58
N GLN A 126 -1.15 8.91 -16.84
CA GLN A 126 0.11 9.50 -16.42
C GLN A 126 0.67 10.51 -17.43
N GLU A 127 0.04 10.68 -18.60
CA GLU A 127 0.48 11.62 -19.64
C GLU A 127 0.57 13.06 -19.10
N ALA A 128 -0.46 13.49 -18.37
CA ALA A 128 -0.52 14.85 -17.82
C ALA A 128 0.62 15.14 -16.81
N LEU A 129 1.15 14.10 -16.17
CA LEU A 129 2.20 14.22 -15.15
C LEU A 129 3.59 14.31 -15.78
N PHE A 130 3.90 13.43 -16.76
CA PHE A 130 5.25 13.30 -17.30
C PHE A 130 5.48 14.03 -18.62
N ALA A 131 4.45 14.20 -19.45
CA ALA A 131 4.61 14.80 -20.78
C ALA A 131 5.18 16.22 -20.74
N PRO A 132 4.74 17.13 -19.84
CA PRO A 132 5.27 18.50 -19.80
C PRO A 132 6.76 18.58 -19.46
N ALA A 133 7.25 17.69 -18.59
CA ALA A 133 8.66 17.63 -18.21
C ALA A 133 9.51 17.01 -19.34
N LEU A 134 9.06 15.89 -19.89
CA LEU A 134 9.72 15.20 -21.00
C LEU A 134 9.82 16.08 -22.26
N GLU A 135 8.76 16.82 -22.61
CA GLU A 135 8.77 17.71 -23.76
C GLU A 135 9.78 18.86 -23.60
N LYS A 136 9.90 19.43 -22.39
CA LYS A 136 10.92 20.46 -22.10
C LYS A 136 12.34 19.91 -22.19
N VAL A 137 12.57 18.70 -21.69
CA VAL A 137 13.88 18.02 -21.74
C VAL A 137 14.27 17.74 -23.19
N ILE A 138 13.34 17.22 -24.00
CA ILE A 138 13.57 16.94 -25.42
C ILE A 138 13.84 18.25 -26.18
N ALA A 139 13.07 19.31 -25.90
CA ALA A 139 13.28 20.63 -26.52
C ALA A 139 14.66 21.21 -26.16
N LEU A 140 15.09 21.05 -24.91
CA LEU A 140 16.40 21.50 -24.45
C LEU A 140 17.53 20.75 -25.17
N GLY A 141 17.48 19.42 -25.28
CA GLY A 141 18.52 18.68 -26.00
C GLY A 141 18.52 18.95 -27.51
N ARG A 142 17.36 19.23 -28.12
CA ARG A 142 17.25 19.64 -29.53
C ARG A 142 17.69 21.08 -29.81
N SER A 143 18.00 21.88 -28.79
CA SER A 143 18.42 23.28 -28.94
C SER A 143 19.85 23.46 -29.47
N GLY A 144 20.59 22.37 -29.68
CA GLY A 144 21.97 22.39 -30.19
C GLY A 144 23.04 22.59 -29.10
N VAL A 145 22.69 22.35 -27.83
CA VAL A 145 23.65 22.34 -26.72
C VAL A 145 24.49 21.07 -26.73
N SER A 146 25.73 21.13 -26.21
CA SER A 146 26.54 19.93 -25.99
C SER A 146 26.02 19.11 -24.81
N TYR A 147 26.34 17.82 -24.76
CA TYR A 147 25.87 16.92 -23.71
C TYR A 147 26.20 17.39 -22.28
N PRO A 148 27.40 17.92 -21.97
CA PRO A 148 27.68 18.48 -20.64
C PRO A 148 26.83 19.73 -20.31
N VAL A 149 26.53 20.57 -21.31
CA VAL A 149 25.69 21.77 -21.13
C VAL A 149 24.23 21.39 -20.98
N PHE A 150 23.78 20.35 -21.69
CA PHE A 150 22.47 19.74 -21.53
C PHE A 150 22.27 19.20 -20.11
N LEU A 151 23.20 18.40 -19.59
CA LEU A 151 23.14 17.88 -18.21
C LEU A 151 23.14 19.00 -17.17
N ARG A 152 24.00 20.02 -17.35
CA ARG A 152 24.02 21.16 -16.44
C ARG A 152 22.69 21.92 -16.44
N ARG A 153 22.10 22.14 -17.62
CA ARG A 153 20.81 22.85 -17.73
C ARG A 153 19.63 22.02 -17.24
N LEU A 154 19.68 20.69 -17.38
CA LEU A 154 18.69 19.79 -16.79
C LEU A 154 18.60 19.97 -15.27
N GLU A 155 19.76 20.10 -14.61
CA GLU A 155 19.86 20.36 -13.17
C GLU A 155 19.50 21.82 -12.82
N GLU A 156 20.05 22.81 -13.55
CA GLU A 156 19.78 24.24 -13.30
C GLU A 156 18.29 24.62 -13.50
N GLU A 157 17.60 23.96 -14.44
CA GLU A 157 16.19 24.18 -14.74
C GLU A 157 15.25 23.25 -13.94
N GLY A 158 15.80 22.37 -13.07
CA GLY A 158 15.02 21.46 -12.21
C GLY A 158 14.27 20.36 -12.98
N LEU A 159 14.65 20.12 -14.24
CA LEU A 159 14.02 19.13 -15.12
C LEU A 159 14.38 17.70 -14.71
N SER A 160 15.56 17.49 -14.15
CA SER A 160 16.01 16.21 -13.57
C SER A 160 15.09 15.75 -12.43
N ASP A 161 14.72 16.68 -11.54
CA ASP A 161 13.80 16.41 -10.42
C ASP A 161 12.35 16.25 -10.87
N ALA A 162 11.91 16.97 -11.91
CA ALA A 162 10.58 16.79 -12.49
C ALA A 162 10.41 15.41 -13.17
N LEU A 163 11.50 14.83 -13.69
CA LEU A 163 11.52 13.48 -14.26
C LEU A 163 11.62 12.39 -13.19
N ASN A 164 12.29 12.68 -12.07
CA ASN A 164 12.26 11.85 -10.87
C ASN A 164 10.92 12.06 -10.16
N ALA A 165 9.88 11.35 -10.61
CA ALA A 165 8.53 11.43 -10.04
C ALA A 165 8.59 11.64 -8.51
N PRO A 166 8.11 12.78 -7.98
CA PRO A 166 8.13 12.96 -6.54
C PRO A 166 7.30 11.84 -5.92
N VAL A 167 7.83 11.21 -4.87
CA VAL A 167 7.18 10.14 -4.10
C VAL A 167 5.80 10.59 -3.55
N ALA A 168 5.52 11.90 -3.56
CA ALA A 168 4.20 12.48 -3.36
C ALA A 168 3.88 13.52 -4.45
N THR A 169 2.80 13.31 -5.20
CA THR A 169 2.18 14.35 -6.04
C THR A 169 1.04 15.01 -5.29
N ARG A 170 0.67 16.23 -5.72
CA ARG A 170 -0.50 16.93 -5.17
C ARG A 170 -1.77 16.10 -5.32
N GLU A 171 -1.95 15.46 -6.48
CA GLU A 171 -3.11 14.64 -6.82
C GLU A 171 -3.21 13.42 -5.90
N ALA A 172 -2.07 12.78 -5.60
CA ALA A 172 -2.02 11.64 -4.67
C ALA A 172 -2.41 12.08 -3.24
N LEU A 173 -1.92 13.23 -2.78
CA LEU A 173 -2.28 13.77 -1.47
C LEU A 173 -3.77 14.19 -1.41
N ALA A 174 -4.30 14.78 -2.48
CA ALA A 174 -5.73 15.07 -2.59
C ALA A 174 -6.58 13.77 -2.63
N ALA A 175 -6.06 12.69 -3.24
CA ALA A 175 -6.70 11.38 -3.21
C ALA A 175 -6.74 10.78 -1.81
N GLU A 176 -5.68 10.95 -1.01
CA GLU A 176 -5.68 10.54 0.41
C GLU A 176 -6.73 11.31 1.24
N VAL A 177 -6.92 12.61 0.98
CA VAL A 177 -8.00 13.39 1.61
C VAL A 177 -9.37 12.82 1.26
N ARG A 178 -9.62 12.55 -0.04
CA ARG A 178 -10.88 11.94 -0.49
C ARG A 178 -11.10 10.56 0.13
N PHE A 179 -10.05 9.74 0.16
CA PHE A 179 -10.09 8.44 0.81
C PHE A 179 -10.46 8.57 2.29
N ALA A 180 -9.88 9.51 3.03
CA ALA A 180 -10.22 9.74 4.43
C ALA A 180 -11.67 10.21 4.63
N CYS A 181 -12.19 11.03 3.71
CA CYS A 181 -13.59 11.44 3.69
C CYS A 181 -14.54 10.26 3.45
N ASP A 182 -14.25 9.43 2.46
CA ASP A 182 -15.02 8.23 2.13
C ASP A 182 -14.95 7.19 3.25
N ALA A 183 -13.77 7.09 3.87
CA ALA A 183 -13.52 6.27 5.03
C ALA A 183 -14.08 6.87 6.32
N HIS A 184 -14.71 8.04 6.31
CA HIS A 184 -15.29 8.69 7.49
C HIS A 184 -14.33 8.65 8.70
N ASP A 185 -13.05 8.94 8.47
CA ASP A 185 -11.94 8.83 9.43
C ASP A 185 -11.36 10.22 9.70
N PRO A 186 -11.87 10.95 10.72
CA PRO A 186 -11.44 12.32 10.99
C PRO A 186 -9.95 12.46 11.31
N PRO A 187 -9.32 11.60 12.14
CA PRO A 187 -7.88 11.66 12.35
C PRO A 187 -7.05 11.50 11.07
N ARG A 188 -7.43 10.59 10.17
CA ARG A 188 -6.73 10.46 8.88
C ARG A 188 -6.98 11.65 7.98
N LEU A 189 -8.18 12.23 8.02
CA LEU A 189 -8.51 13.43 7.25
C LEU A 189 -7.66 14.63 7.71
N GLU A 190 -7.51 14.83 9.01
CA GLU A 190 -6.64 15.87 9.57
C GLU A 190 -5.19 15.71 9.11
N GLU A 191 -4.63 14.50 9.19
CA GLU A 191 -3.27 14.19 8.72
C GLU A 191 -3.10 14.45 7.22
N ALA A 192 -4.03 13.96 6.40
CA ALA A 192 -3.97 14.10 4.94
C ALA A 192 -4.09 15.56 4.50
N LEU A 193 -4.92 16.34 5.18
CA LEU A 193 -5.07 17.77 4.94
C LEU A 193 -3.79 18.54 5.27
N GLU A 194 -3.15 18.23 6.40
CA GLU A 194 -1.89 18.88 6.78
C GLU A 194 -0.76 18.52 5.82
N GLN A 195 -0.71 17.28 5.32
CA GLN A 195 0.26 16.89 4.28
C GLN A 195 0.01 17.62 2.95
N LEU A 196 -1.26 17.81 2.56
CA LEU A 196 -1.61 18.57 1.35
C LEU A 196 -1.24 20.05 1.49
N ASP A 197 -1.54 20.67 2.64
CA ASP A 197 -1.19 22.06 2.91
C ASP A 197 0.34 22.25 2.93
N ALA A 198 1.09 21.31 3.52
CA ALA A 198 2.55 21.34 3.52
C ALA A 198 3.14 21.20 2.10
N TYR A 199 2.53 20.36 1.26
CA TYR A 199 2.91 20.25 -0.15
C TYR A 199 2.69 21.58 -0.89
N ASP A 200 1.49 22.15 -0.77
CA ASP A 200 1.14 23.41 -1.44
C ASP A 200 2.06 24.56 -0.96
N GLY A 201 2.45 24.57 0.32
CA GLY A 201 3.43 25.51 0.87
C GLY A 201 4.82 25.35 0.25
N LEU A 202 5.36 24.13 0.21
CA LEU A 202 6.68 23.85 -0.36
C LEU A 202 6.75 24.15 -1.87
N VAL A 203 5.66 23.92 -2.60
CA VAL A 203 5.53 24.31 -4.01
C VAL A 203 5.57 25.84 -4.15
N GLY A 204 4.86 26.57 -3.29
CA GLY A 204 4.83 28.04 -3.32
C GLY A 204 6.18 28.70 -3.05
N GLU A 205 7.05 28.04 -2.28
CA GLU A 205 8.43 28.47 -2.00
C GLU A 205 9.42 28.03 -3.09
N SER A 206 9.05 27.04 -3.90
CA SER A 206 9.90 26.49 -4.94
C SER A 206 9.96 27.38 -6.18
N ARG A 207 11.18 27.63 -6.64
CA ARG A 207 11.43 28.32 -7.92
C ARG A 207 10.91 27.52 -9.13
N PHE A 208 10.76 26.21 -8.99
CA PHE A 208 10.49 25.28 -10.08
C PHE A 208 9.04 24.79 -10.11
N GLY A 209 8.19 25.25 -9.19
CA GLY A 209 6.79 24.82 -9.11
C GLY A 209 6.61 23.36 -8.67
N ALA A 210 7.65 22.76 -8.10
CA ALA A 210 7.64 21.43 -7.50
C ALA A 210 8.43 21.46 -6.19
N PRO A 211 8.00 20.73 -5.14
CA PRO A 211 8.70 20.75 -3.87
C PRO A 211 10.01 19.96 -3.97
N ASP A 212 11.02 20.33 -3.19
CA ASP A 212 12.23 19.52 -3.02
C ASP A 212 11.85 18.11 -2.51
N PRO A 213 12.25 17.02 -3.20
CA PRO A 213 11.84 15.66 -2.87
C PRO A 213 12.20 15.23 -1.43
N LEU A 214 13.35 15.65 -0.94
CA LEU A 214 13.78 15.34 0.43
C LEU A 214 12.95 16.12 1.47
N ALA A 215 12.75 17.42 1.24
CA ALA A 215 11.97 18.28 2.11
C ALA A 215 10.51 17.79 2.24
N ILE A 216 9.86 17.41 1.13
CA ILE A 216 8.48 16.91 1.20
C ILE A 216 8.39 15.58 1.95
N GLU A 217 9.31 14.63 1.72
CA GLU A 217 9.29 13.33 2.39
C GLU A 217 9.56 13.47 3.90
N LEU A 218 10.54 14.28 4.29
CA LEU A 218 10.82 14.56 5.71
C LEU A 218 9.63 15.23 6.38
N THR A 219 8.98 16.18 5.70
CA THR A 219 7.81 16.89 6.23
C THR A 219 6.63 15.94 6.43
N ARG A 220 6.33 15.10 5.44
CA ARG A 220 5.27 14.08 5.54
C ARG A 220 5.52 13.11 6.69
N ARG A 221 6.75 12.61 6.86
CA ARG A 221 7.10 11.73 7.98
C ARG A 221 6.93 12.40 9.33
N ARG A 222 7.30 13.68 9.45
CA ARG A 222 7.11 14.46 10.68
C ARG A 222 5.63 14.63 11.01
N ILE A 223 4.80 14.97 10.02
CA ILE A 223 3.35 15.08 10.16
C ILE A 223 2.77 13.73 10.59
N ALA A 224 3.06 12.66 9.85
CA ALA A 224 2.59 11.31 10.17
C ALA A 224 2.98 10.87 11.58
N HIS A 225 4.22 11.16 12.00
CA HIS A 225 4.69 10.86 13.35
C HIS A 225 3.93 11.66 14.43
N ALA A 226 3.63 12.93 14.18
CA ALA A 226 2.86 13.76 15.09
C ALA A 226 1.40 13.28 15.25
N HIS A 227 0.79 12.78 14.17
CA HIS A 227 -0.59 12.27 14.18
C HIS A 227 -0.72 10.82 14.67
N ALA A 228 0.36 10.03 14.60
CA ALA A 228 0.35 8.60 14.93
C ALA A 228 -0.25 8.27 16.32
N PRO A 229 0.08 8.97 17.42
CA PRO A 229 -0.50 8.68 18.73
C PRO A 229 -2.02 8.87 18.78
N ARG A 230 -2.52 9.95 18.16
CA ARG A 230 -3.95 10.24 18.11
C ARG A 230 -4.70 9.19 17.29
N ARG A 231 -4.17 8.81 16.13
CA ARG A 231 -4.74 7.75 15.28
C ARG A 231 -4.76 6.40 16.00
N ALA A 232 -3.66 6.05 16.66
CA ALA A 232 -3.58 4.83 17.44
C ALA A 232 -4.61 4.81 18.57
N ARG A 233 -4.74 5.93 19.32
CA ARG A 233 -5.77 6.09 20.36
C ARG A 233 -7.19 5.95 19.81
N TRP A 234 -7.48 6.60 18.69
CA TRP A 234 -8.79 6.55 18.04
C TRP A 234 -9.19 5.12 17.68
N GLN A 235 -8.37 4.43 16.89
CA GLN A 235 -8.61 3.04 16.48
C GLN A 235 -8.63 2.06 17.66
N ALA A 236 -7.92 2.38 18.73
CA ALA A 236 -7.88 1.59 19.95
C ALA A 236 -9.21 1.67 20.73
N ILE A 237 -9.88 2.82 20.72
CA ILE A 237 -11.19 3.02 21.33
C ILE A 237 -12.27 2.37 20.48
N GLU A 238 -12.27 2.60 19.15
CA GLU A 238 -13.23 1.96 18.22
C GLU A 238 -13.25 0.44 18.38
N ARG A 239 -12.10 -0.22 18.17
CA ARG A 239 -12.00 -1.68 18.22
C ARG A 239 -12.40 -2.26 19.57
N ARG A 240 -12.13 -1.57 20.67
CA ARG A 240 -12.48 -2.04 22.01
C ARG A 240 -13.96 -1.81 22.31
N GLY A 241 -14.51 -0.66 21.92
CA GLY A 241 -15.93 -0.34 22.10
C GLY A 241 -16.83 -1.28 21.30
N GLU A 242 -16.52 -1.50 20.01
CA GLU A 242 -17.23 -2.47 19.18
C GLU A 242 -17.16 -3.88 19.79
N ARG A 243 -15.97 -4.32 20.22
CA ARG A 243 -15.81 -5.64 20.84
C ARG A 243 -16.64 -5.80 22.11
N ILE A 244 -16.75 -4.76 22.94
CA ILE A 244 -17.60 -4.79 24.14
C ILE A 244 -19.07 -4.96 23.75
N LEU A 245 -19.53 -4.25 22.72
CA LEU A 245 -20.90 -4.40 22.22
C LEU A 245 -21.15 -5.80 21.66
N ASP A 246 -20.23 -6.34 20.86
CA ASP A 246 -20.33 -7.69 20.29
C ASP A 246 -20.36 -8.78 21.37
N ASP A 247 -19.48 -8.69 22.36
CA ASP A 247 -19.37 -9.67 23.44
C ASP A 247 -20.62 -9.62 24.36
N LEU A 248 -21.17 -8.41 24.61
CA LEU A 248 -22.40 -8.22 25.38
C LEU A 248 -23.66 -8.66 24.61
N ASP A 249 -23.72 -8.37 23.31
CA ASP A 249 -24.76 -8.87 22.40
C ASP A 249 -24.82 -10.39 22.42
N ARG A 250 -23.65 -11.01 22.22
CA ARG A 250 -23.47 -12.46 22.26
C ARG A 250 -23.87 -13.04 23.61
N TRP A 251 -23.53 -12.39 24.72
CA TRP A 251 -23.92 -12.84 26.05
C TRP A 251 -25.44 -12.80 26.24
N VAL A 252 -26.11 -11.70 25.89
CA VAL A 252 -27.59 -11.60 25.99
C VAL A 252 -28.26 -12.65 25.12
N ASP A 253 -27.83 -12.76 23.87
CA ASP A 253 -28.42 -13.68 22.90
C ASP A 253 -28.21 -15.15 23.29
N ALA A 254 -27.15 -15.49 24.03
CA ALA A 254 -26.94 -16.84 24.52
C ALA A 254 -28.05 -17.35 25.47
N PHE A 255 -28.88 -16.46 26.03
CA PHE A 255 -30.03 -16.83 26.87
C PHE A 255 -31.35 -16.92 26.11
N THR A 256 -31.35 -16.64 24.80
CA THR A 256 -32.56 -16.66 23.96
C THR A 256 -32.83 -18.04 23.38
N ASP A 257 -34.09 -18.29 23.00
CA ASP A 257 -34.52 -19.54 22.38
C ASP A 257 -33.87 -19.78 21.00
N PHE A 258 -33.52 -18.71 20.29
CA PHE A 258 -32.90 -18.84 18.97
C PHE A 258 -31.40 -19.18 19.03
N ALA A 259 -30.74 -19.04 20.19
CA ALA A 259 -29.31 -19.28 20.34
C ALA A 259 -28.88 -20.67 19.83
N PHE A 260 -29.71 -21.68 20.06
CA PHE A 260 -29.44 -23.05 19.65
C PHE A 260 -29.39 -23.25 18.13
N TYR A 261 -29.99 -22.35 17.36
CA TYR A 261 -30.06 -22.41 15.90
C TYR A 261 -29.16 -21.37 15.22
N ASP A 262 -28.55 -20.47 16.00
CA ASP A 262 -27.75 -19.38 15.49
C ASP A 262 -26.32 -19.85 15.16
N GLU A 263 -25.81 -19.38 14.02
CA GLU A 263 -24.50 -19.77 13.46
C GLU A 263 -23.32 -19.42 14.38
N ARG A 264 -23.49 -18.45 15.29
CA ARG A 264 -22.46 -18.08 16.29
C ARG A 264 -22.11 -19.23 17.23
N TRP A 265 -23.05 -20.16 17.47
CA TRP A 265 -22.87 -21.32 18.34
C TRP A 265 -22.97 -22.65 17.59
N ARG A 266 -23.73 -22.69 16.48
CA ARG A 266 -23.88 -23.88 15.62
C ARG A 266 -23.05 -23.74 14.35
N ALA A 267 -21.74 -23.97 14.49
CA ALA A 267 -20.86 -24.10 13.34
C ALA A 267 -21.31 -25.27 12.43
N PRO A 268 -21.01 -25.22 11.11
CA PRO A 268 -21.32 -26.32 10.19
C PRO A 268 -20.76 -27.65 10.71
N GLY A 269 -21.65 -28.65 10.88
CA GLY A 269 -21.29 -29.97 11.39
C GLY A 269 -21.23 -30.11 12.93
N ALA A 270 -21.53 -29.06 13.70
CA ALA A 270 -21.58 -29.13 15.15
C ALA A 270 -22.74 -30.03 15.65
N SER A 271 -22.43 -30.92 16.59
CA SER A 271 -23.43 -31.71 17.31
C SER A 271 -24.22 -30.86 18.31
N ASP A 272 -25.42 -31.29 18.67
CA ASP A 272 -26.26 -30.60 19.65
C ASP A 272 -25.60 -30.45 21.03
N ALA A 273 -24.71 -31.39 21.42
CA ALA A 273 -23.94 -31.28 22.65
C ALA A 273 -22.93 -30.13 22.57
N GLN A 274 -22.20 -30.01 21.47
CA GLN A 274 -21.24 -28.92 21.23
C GLN A 274 -21.92 -27.55 21.18
N VAL A 275 -23.12 -27.46 20.58
CA VAL A 275 -23.88 -26.20 20.56
C VAL A 275 -24.26 -25.76 21.98
N ARG A 276 -24.75 -26.68 22.81
CA ARG A 276 -25.08 -26.37 24.22
C ARG A 276 -23.84 -25.94 25.02
N GLU A 277 -22.71 -26.61 24.79
CA GLU A 277 -21.43 -26.24 25.43
C GLU A 277 -20.96 -24.84 25.00
N ASN A 278 -21.04 -24.52 23.71
CA ASN A 278 -20.68 -23.19 23.19
C ASN A 278 -21.56 -22.09 23.79
N ILE A 279 -22.88 -22.32 23.89
CA ILE A 279 -23.82 -21.40 24.51
C ILE A 279 -23.48 -21.22 25.99
N GLN A 280 -23.31 -22.31 26.73
CA GLN A 280 -22.97 -22.29 28.16
C GLN A 280 -21.66 -21.53 28.39
N ARG A 281 -20.64 -21.75 27.57
CA ARG A 281 -19.37 -21.04 27.64
C ARG A 281 -19.58 -19.53 27.52
N ASP A 282 -20.42 -19.06 26.60
CA ASP A 282 -20.67 -17.63 26.48
C ASP A 282 -21.48 -17.09 27.66
N GLN A 283 -22.48 -17.82 28.14
CA GLN A 283 -23.25 -17.45 29.34
C GLN A 283 -22.36 -17.27 30.58
N GLU A 284 -21.37 -18.15 30.76
CA GLU A 284 -20.50 -18.19 31.93
C GLU A 284 -19.27 -17.28 31.82
N CYS A 285 -18.61 -17.24 30.65
CA CYS A 285 -17.31 -16.58 30.50
C CYS A 285 -17.39 -15.13 30.03
N GLN A 286 -18.40 -14.75 29.23
CA GLN A 286 -18.48 -13.38 28.68
C GLN A 286 -18.48 -12.27 29.73
N PRO A 287 -19.20 -12.38 30.87
CA PRO A 287 -19.14 -11.35 31.91
C PRO A 287 -17.72 -11.10 32.43
N GLY A 288 -16.91 -12.15 32.55
CA GLY A 288 -15.51 -12.03 32.95
C GLY A 288 -14.66 -11.31 31.90
N TYR A 289 -14.82 -11.67 30.61
CA TYR A 289 -14.12 -11.00 29.52
C TYR A 289 -14.50 -9.53 29.40
N LEU A 290 -15.79 -9.21 29.52
CA LEU A 290 -16.31 -7.84 29.48
C LEU A 290 -15.75 -6.98 30.61
N ARG A 291 -15.62 -7.52 31.83
CA ARG A 291 -15.00 -6.81 32.96
C ARG A 291 -13.55 -6.43 32.70
N VAL A 292 -12.75 -7.38 32.22
CA VAL A 292 -11.35 -7.10 31.87
C VAL A 292 -11.25 -6.07 30.74
N ARG A 293 -12.13 -6.14 29.74
CA ARG A 293 -12.15 -5.16 28.65
C ARG A 293 -12.54 -3.77 29.12
N GLU A 294 -13.55 -3.65 29.98
CA GLU A 294 -13.95 -2.38 30.58
C GLU A 294 -12.81 -1.78 31.41
N GLU A 295 -12.13 -2.59 32.23
CA GLU A 295 -10.99 -2.16 33.04
C GLU A 295 -9.85 -1.62 32.16
N LEU A 296 -9.45 -2.35 31.11
CA LEU A 296 -8.45 -1.90 30.16
C LEU A 296 -8.85 -0.59 29.46
N LEU A 297 -10.12 -0.43 29.13
CA LEU A 297 -10.64 0.79 28.51
C LEU A 297 -10.57 1.98 29.50
N ARG A 298 -10.94 1.74 30.75
CA ARG A 298 -10.89 2.74 31.83
C ARG A 298 -9.46 3.16 32.14
N GLU A 299 -8.55 2.20 32.29
CA GLU A 299 -7.13 2.47 32.56
C GLU A 299 -6.44 3.21 31.40
N SER A 300 -6.71 2.78 30.16
CA SER A 300 -6.02 3.34 28.99
C SER A 300 -6.57 4.70 28.56
N PHE A 301 -7.88 4.92 28.71
CA PHE A 301 -8.56 6.07 28.10
C PHE A 301 -9.45 6.87 29.05
N GLY A 302 -9.68 6.40 30.28
CA GLY A 302 -10.61 7.02 31.21
C GLY A 302 -12.08 6.83 30.81
N ILE A 303 -12.39 5.80 30.01
CA ILE A 303 -13.72 5.56 29.45
C ILE A 303 -14.28 4.28 30.08
N ASP A 304 -15.48 4.37 30.66
CA ASP A 304 -16.26 3.22 31.11
C ASP A 304 -17.26 2.76 30.02
N PHE A 305 -18.05 1.72 30.31
CA PHE A 305 -19.03 1.21 29.37
C PHE A 305 -20.00 2.30 28.86
N HIS A 306 -20.54 3.14 29.73
CA HIS A 306 -21.47 4.19 29.28
C HIS A 306 -20.74 5.31 28.52
N GLY A 307 -19.50 5.58 28.89
CA GLY A 307 -18.63 6.53 28.22
C GLY A 307 -18.34 6.15 26.77
N ILE A 308 -18.43 4.88 26.37
CA ILE A 308 -18.22 4.49 24.96
C ILE A 308 -19.22 5.20 24.05
N PHE A 309 -20.46 5.43 24.48
CA PHE A 309 -21.49 6.06 23.65
C PHE A 309 -21.28 7.57 23.46
N GLN A 310 -20.43 8.18 24.29
CA GLN A 310 -20.04 9.59 24.22
C GLN A 310 -18.65 9.78 23.64
N ALA A 311 -17.87 8.70 23.51
CA ALA A 311 -16.53 8.75 22.98
C ALA A 311 -16.56 9.12 21.49
N PRO A 312 -15.84 10.18 21.04
CA PRO A 312 -15.87 10.61 19.64
C PRO A 312 -15.65 9.50 18.61
N PRO A 313 -14.73 8.52 18.81
CA PRO A 313 -14.56 7.42 17.85
C PRO A 313 -15.80 6.54 17.69
N MET A 314 -16.51 6.26 18.79
CA MET A 314 -17.73 5.45 18.74
C MET A 314 -18.92 6.22 18.17
N THR A 315 -19.08 7.50 18.54
CA THR A 315 -20.09 8.37 17.92
C THR A 315 -19.86 8.49 16.41
N ASN A 316 -18.60 8.56 15.98
CA ASN A 316 -18.23 8.58 14.57
C ASN A 316 -18.66 7.30 13.84
N LEU A 317 -18.38 6.11 14.41
CA LEU A 317 -18.87 4.84 13.84
C LEU A 317 -20.40 4.78 13.77
N HIS A 318 -21.07 5.30 14.79
CA HIS A 318 -22.53 5.36 14.85
C HIS A 318 -23.10 6.25 13.73
N VAL A 319 -22.60 7.48 13.57
CA VAL A 319 -23.02 8.41 12.50
C VAL A 319 -22.66 7.87 11.12
N ALA A 320 -21.52 7.19 11.01
CA ALA A 320 -21.06 6.56 9.77
C ALA A 320 -21.81 5.28 9.37
N HIS A 321 -22.82 4.87 10.16
CA HIS A 321 -23.58 3.62 10.00
C HIS A 321 -22.72 2.34 9.96
N ARG A 322 -21.65 2.32 10.76
CA ARG A 322 -20.70 1.19 10.85
C ARG A 322 -20.92 0.26 12.02
N ILE A 323 -21.72 0.68 13.00
CA ILE A 323 -22.21 -0.22 14.05
C ILE A 323 -23.39 -1.02 13.47
N ALA A 324 -23.24 -2.35 13.44
CA ALA A 324 -24.24 -3.26 12.88
C ALA A 324 -25.54 -3.32 13.69
N LEU A 325 -25.42 -3.23 15.01
CA LEU A 325 -26.56 -3.28 15.93
C LEU A 325 -27.46 -2.05 15.75
N SER A 326 -28.77 -2.27 15.78
CA SER A 326 -29.74 -1.18 15.82
C SER A 326 -29.73 -0.45 17.15
N ASP A 327 -30.29 0.76 17.19
CA ASP A 327 -30.38 1.54 18.43
C ASP A 327 -31.30 0.85 19.46
N ALA A 328 -32.35 0.18 18.98
CA ALA A 328 -33.23 -0.62 19.83
C ALA A 328 -32.49 -1.80 20.47
N LYS A 329 -31.59 -2.46 19.71
CA LYS A 329 -30.75 -3.53 20.23
C LYS A 329 -29.72 -3.00 21.22
N ILE A 330 -29.04 -1.89 20.91
CA ILE A 330 -28.09 -1.23 21.81
C ILE A 330 -28.77 -0.86 23.14
N ALA A 331 -30.01 -0.37 23.12
CA ALA A 331 -30.76 -0.07 24.35
C ALA A 331 -30.96 -1.31 25.22
N VAL A 332 -31.27 -2.48 24.63
CA VAL A 332 -31.35 -3.75 25.37
C VAL A 332 -30.01 -4.09 26.02
N LEU A 333 -28.89 -3.89 25.32
CA LEU A 333 -27.56 -4.17 25.85
C LEU A 333 -27.19 -3.25 27.01
N VAL A 334 -27.51 -1.96 26.89
CA VAL A 334 -27.31 -0.97 27.96
C VAL A 334 -28.12 -1.34 29.20
N ASP A 335 -29.38 -1.75 29.04
CA ASP A 335 -30.23 -2.19 30.13
C ASP A 335 -29.72 -3.51 30.77
N ALA A 336 -29.08 -4.39 29.99
CA ALA A 336 -28.56 -5.67 30.45
C ALA A 336 -27.19 -5.56 31.15
N TRP A 337 -26.42 -4.52 30.85
CA TRP A 337 -25.05 -4.32 31.37
C TRP A 337 -24.93 -4.47 32.89
N PRO A 338 -25.81 -3.91 33.75
CA PRO A 338 -25.70 -4.05 35.20
C PRO A 338 -25.81 -5.48 35.70
N SER A 339 -26.51 -6.35 34.96
CA SER A 339 -26.68 -7.78 35.29
C SER A 339 -25.57 -8.65 34.69
N CYS A 340 -24.70 -8.09 33.85
CA CYS A 340 -23.56 -8.79 33.24
C CYS A 340 -22.41 -8.93 34.24
N VAL A 341 -22.55 -9.87 35.16
CA VAL A 341 -21.55 -10.25 36.16
C VAL A 341 -21.31 -11.76 36.12
N PRO A 342 -20.15 -12.29 36.55
CA PRO A 342 -19.91 -13.72 36.59
C PRO A 342 -21.02 -14.48 37.34
N GLY A 343 -21.61 -15.49 36.70
CA GLY A 343 -22.76 -16.23 37.21
C GLY A 343 -24.11 -15.50 37.14
N GLY A 344 -24.11 -14.24 36.68
CA GLY A 344 -25.30 -13.44 36.43
C GLY A 344 -26.06 -13.87 35.18
N ARG A 345 -27.28 -13.35 35.03
CA ARG A 345 -28.16 -13.58 33.89
C ARG A 345 -28.85 -12.28 33.49
N PRO A 346 -29.13 -12.06 32.20
CA PRO A 346 -29.97 -10.95 31.79
C PRO A 346 -31.39 -11.12 32.34
N PRO A 347 -32.08 -10.03 32.71
CA PRO A 347 -33.50 -10.07 33.04
C PRO A 347 -34.33 -10.70 31.91
N ALA A 348 -35.33 -11.50 32.27
CA ALA A 348 -36.15 -12.25 31.30
C ALA A 348 -36.86 -11.34 30.28
N GLU A 349 -37.25 -10.13 30.71
CA GLU A 349 -37.85 -9.12 29.82
C GLU A 349 -36.88 -8.66 28.71
N LEU A 350 -35.58 -8.57 29.01
CA LEU A 350 -34.56 -8.16 28.04
C LEU A 350 -34.26 -9.28 27.04
N VAL A 351 -34.30 -10.54 27.50
CA VAL A 351 -34.21 -11.72 26.63
C VAL A 351 -35.38 -11.75 25.65
N ALA A 352 -36.62 -11.61 26.13
CA ALA A 352 -37.80 -11.54 25.27
C ALA A 352 -37.76 -10.35 24.28
N ARG A 353 -37.25 -9.18 24.70
CA ARG A 353 -37.04 -8.04 23.78
C ARG A 353 -36.00 -8.37 22.70
N ALA A 354 -34.89 -9.01 23.06
CA ALA A 354 -33.88 -9.44 22.10
C ALA A 354 -34.44 -10.42 21.07
N GLU A 355 -35.27 -11.38 21.49
CA GLU A 355 -35.96 -12.32 20.61
C GLU A 355 -36.91 -11.63 19.63
N ALA A 356 -37.73 -10.68 20.12
CA ALA A 356 -38.63 -9.92 19.26
C ALA A 356 -37.88 -9.10 18.19
N LEU A 357 -36.75 -8.48 18.55
CA LEU A 357 -35.88 -7.76 17.61
C LEU A 357 -35.23 -8.70 16.57
N ARG A 358 -34.87 -9.92 16.98
CA ARG A 358 -34.35 -10.94 16.06
C ARG A 358 -35.42 -11.38 15.05
N GLN A 359 -36.63 -11.66 15.53
CA GLN A 359 -37.76 -12.09 14.70
C GLN A 359 -38.21 -11.03 13.69
N SER A 360 -38.24 -9.76 14.09
CA SER A 360 -38.60 -8.64 13.22
C SER A 360 -37.48 -8.20 12.25
N GLY A 361 -36.25 -8.64 12.49
CA GLY A 361 -35.07 -8.16 11.77
C GLY A 361 -34.52 -6.82 12.29
N GLU A 362 -35.21 -6.15 13.23
CA GLU A 362 -34.85 -4.85 13.78
C GLU A 362 -33.66 -4.89 14.76
N HIS A 363 -33.07 -6.06 15.03
CA HIS A 363 -31.82 -6.19 15.77
C HIS A 363 -30.60 -5.63 15.00
N VAL A 364 -30.68 -5.57 13.66
CA VAL A 364 -29.68 -4.96 12.78
C VAL A 364 -30.18 -3.61 12.31
N ARG A 365 -29.27 -2.65 12.20
CA ARG A 365 -29.56 -1.32 11.69
C ARG A 365 -29.95 -1.36 10.20
N ALA A 366 -31.08 -0.75 9.86
CA ALA A 366 -31.56 -0.68 8.47
C ALA A 366 -30.62 0.07 7.50
N THR A 367 -29.83 1.01 8.03
CA THR A 367 -28.84 1.78 7.26
C THR A 367 -27.46 1.12 7.22
N LEU A 368 -27.30 -0.10 7.76
CA LEU A 368 -26.01 -0.80 7.75
C LEU A 368 -25.51 -0.95 6.31
N GLY A 369 -24.27 -0.51 6.06
CA GLY A 369 -23.66 -0.52 4.74
C GLY A 369 -23.99 0.69 3.86
N GLN A 370 -24.90 1.58 4.28
CA GLN A 370 -25.03 2.91 3.69
C GLN A 370 -23.82 3.73 4.10
N LYS A 371 -22.90 3.99 3.17
CA LYS A 371 -21.68 4.75 3.44
C LYS A 371 -22.05 6.23 3.62
N ALA A 372 -22.03 6.72 4.85
CA ALA A 372 -21.98 8.16 5.10
C ALA A 372 -20.53 8.62 4.90
N THR A 373 -20.34 9.68 4.11
CA THR A 373 -19.01 10.26 3.84
C THR A 373 -18.89 11.62 4.54
N LEU A 374 -17.65 11.99 4.85
CA LEU A 374 -17.36 13.36 5.28
C LEU A 374 -17.34 14.29 4.05
N PRO A 375 -17.68 15.57 4.20
CA PRO A 375 -17.60 16.52 3.10
C PRO A 375 -16.16 16.67 2.63
N VAL A 376 -15.93 16.50 1.32
CA VAL A 376 -14.61 16.73 0.71
C VAL A 376 -14.31 18.23 0.70
N PRO A 377 -13.24 18.71 1.35
CA PRO A 377 -12.88 20.13 1.36
C PRO A 377 -12.55 20.64 -0.05
N GLU A 378 -12.90 21.90 -0.37
CA GLU A 378 -12.70 22.48 -1.71
C GLU A 378 -11.26 22.38 -2.20
N ARG A 379 -10.29 22.58 -1.31
CA ARG A 379 -8.85 22.47 -1.59
C ARG A 379 -8.40 21.10 -2.11
N ALA A 380 -9.16 20.04 -1.82
CA ALA A 380 -8.91 18.67 -2.30
C ALA A 380 -9.70 18.32 -3.57
N ARG A 381 -10.48 19.26 -4.12
CA ARG A 381 -11.28 19.09 -5.35
C ARG A 381 -10.56 19.57 -6.62
N ALA A 382 -9.47 20.33 -6.50
CA ALA A 382 -8.72 20.82 -7.65
C ALA A 382 -7.85 19.70 -8.25
N GLY A 383 -8.26 19.22 -9.42
CA GLY A 383 -7.64 18.13 -10.19
C GLY A 383 -8.64 17.40 -11.11
N ALA A 384 -9.57 18.15 -11.71
CA ALA A 384 -10.49 17.67 -12.76
C ALA A 384 -10.24 18.45 -14.04
#